data_AF-A0A2G8KFZ1-F1
#
_entry.id   AF-A0A2G8KFZ1-F1
#
_cell.length_a   1.000
_cell.length_b   1.000
_cell.length_c   1.000
_cell.angle_alpha   90.00
_cell.angle_beta   90.00
_cell.angle_gamma   90.00
#
_symmetry.space_group_name_H-M   'P 1'
#
loop_
_entity.id
_entity.type
_entity.pdbx_description
1 polymer ?
#
loop_
_entity_poly.entity_id
_entity_poly.type
_entity_poly.pdbx_seq_one_letter_code
_entity_poly.pdbx_strand_id
1 'polypeptide(L)'
;MGCGSSQSMAVPSGSSGYKYVVERTWEKVDNTLDKGKKSKIVVTRSGWKTVRIFVSSTFKDFHAEREVLVKEVFPDLRQWCEKRRLHLIECDLRWGVPKDTTTEETLRMCLGEIDRCYQDNIMPFFLNLTSERCGWIPATNDVSPSLAKEYRWIQGLSVTEMEILHGAYRRDNPNSLFMIRKSDFLSSVPAEYESDFLDPNPIACHKLEYLKTMLQQRLVSMGQVLVKESMERRSWGLEESERMDIFTPTSASHP
;
A
#
# COMPACT_ATOMS: atom_id res chain seq x y z
N MET A 1 -40.49 -5.33 9.09
CA MET A 1 -40.23 -4.83 10.45
C MET A 1 -39.05 -5.59 11.02
N GLY A 2 -38.02 -4.88 11.50
CA GLY A 2 -36.88 -5.46 12.22
C GLY A 2 -35.50 -5.15 11.64
N CYS A 3 -35.10 -3.87 11.60
CA CYS A 3 -33.71 -3.47 11.38
C CYS A 3 -32.87 -3.85 12.60
N GLY A 4 -31.94 -4.80 12.44
CA GLY A 4 -30.93 -5.12 13.44
C GLY A 4 -29.80 -4.10 13.41
N SER A 5 -29.84 -3.16 14.34
CA SER A 5 -28.76 -2.22 14.64
C SER A 5 -27.46 -2.97 14.98
N SER A 6 -26.49 -2.93 14.06
CA SER A 6 -25.14 -3.44 14.27
C SER A 6 -24.40 -2.51 15.22
N GLN A 7 -23.94 -3.02 16.36
CA GLN A 7 -23.12 -2.27 17.30
C GLN A 7 -21.74 -2.04 16.68
N SER A 8 -21.52 -0.86 16.10
CA SER A 8 -20.19 -0.34 15.83
C SER A 8 -19.45 -0.17 17.16
N MET A 9 -18.22 -0.67 17.29
CA MET A 9 -17.39 -0.34 18.45
C MET A 9 -17.30 1.18 18.59
N ALA A 10 -17.70 1.70 19.76
CA ALA A 10 -17.61 3.12 20.06
C ALA A 10 -16.13 3.51 20.08
N VAL A 11 -15.66 4.16 19.01
CA VAL A 11 -14.33 4.74 18.98
C VAL A 11 -14.33 5.92 19.96
N PRO A 12 -13.39 6.00 20.93
CA PRO A 12 -13.33 7.11 21.85
C PRO A 12 -13.24 8.44 21.08
N SER A 13 -14.20 9.33 21.28
CA SER A 13 -14.29 10.59 20.55
C SER A 13 -13.26 11.58 21.10
N GLY A 14 -12.19 11.84 20.34
CA GLY A 14 -11.16 12.83 20.65
C GLY A 14 -9.77 12.42 20.17
N SER A 15 -8.88 13.38 19.90
CA SER A 15 -7.54 13.09 19.37
C SER A 15 -6.70 12.18 20.29
N SER A 16 -6.80 12.36 21.61
CA SER A 16 -6.16 11.45 22.58
C SER A 16 -6.72 10.03 22.52
N GLY A 17 -8.03 9.90 22.29
CA GLY A 17 -8.71 8.62 22.10
C GLY A 17 -8.24 7.88 20.85
N TYR A 18 -8.15 8.59 19.72
CA TYR A 18 -7.65 8.03 18.48
C TYR A 18 -6.19 7.57 18.60
N LYS A 19 -5.30 8.41 19.15
CA LYS A 19 -3.89 8.04 19.38
C LYS A 19 -3.76 6.77 20.22
N TYR A 20 -4.50 6.68 21.32
CA TYR A 20 -4.54 5.48 22.17
C TYR A 20 -4.96 4.23 21.38
N VAL A 21 -6.03 4.31 20.59
CA VAL A 21 -6.50 3.17 19.78
C VAL A 21 -5.44 2.73 18.76
N VAL A 22 -4.77 3.69 18.11
CA VAL A 22 -3.69 3.41 17.15
C VAL A 22 -2.52 2.71 17.85
N GLU A 23 -2.05 3.26 18.98
CA GLU A 23 -0.98 2.66 19.80
C GLU A 23 -1.31 1.23 20.21
N ARG A 24 -2.50 0.98 20.76
CA ARG A 24 -2.95 -0.37 21.14
C ARG A 24 -3.06 -1.34 19.96
N THR A 25 -3.34 -0.82 18.77
CA THR A 25 -3.37 -1.63 17.55
C THR A 25 -1.95 -2.05 17.17
N TRP A 26 -0.99 -1.11 17.22
CA TRP A 26 0.41 -1.38 16.89
C TRP A 26 1.15 -2.21 17.95
N GLU A 27 0.78 -2.12 19.24
CA GLU A 27 1.25 -3.07 20.26
C GLU A 27 0.90 -4.52 19.89
N LYS A 28 -0.27 -4.76 19.29
CA LYS A 28 -0.64 -6.10 18.78
C LYS A 28 0.20 -6.46 17.55
N VAL A 29 0.50 -5.50 16.68
CA VAL A 29 1.36 -5.71 15.50
C VAL A 29 2.74 -6.18 15.93
N ASP A 30 3.33 -5.57 16.95
CA ASP A 30 4.67 -5.92 17.43
C ASP A 30 4.75 -7.37 17.93
N ASN A 31 3.64 -7.90 18.48
CA ASN A 31 3.53 -9.30 18.88
C ASN A 31 3.43 -10.27 17.68
N THR A 32 3.27 -9.77 16.45
CA THR A 32 3.20 -10.59 15.22
C THR A 32 4.50 -10.61 14.40
N LEU A 33 5.55 -9.95 14.87
CA LEU A 33 6.84 -9.91 14.17
C LEU A 33 7.50 -11.29 14.13
N ASP A 34 7.97 -11.68 12.95
CA ASP A 34 8.66 -12.94 12.74
C ASP A 34 10.09 -12.82 13.27
N LYS A 35 10.47 -13.65 14.23
CA LYS A 35 11.85 -13.72 14.74
C LYS A 35 12.71 -14.53 13.75
N GLY A 36 13.23 -13.87 12.71
CA GLY A 36 13.91 -14.54 11.60
C GLY A 36 15.37 -14.95 11.90
N LYS A 37 15.69 -16.24 11.71
CA LYS A 37 17.06 -16.67 11.34
C LYS A 37 17.29 -16.30 9.89
N LYS A 38 18.35 -15.54 9.59
CA LYS A 38 18.77 -15.25 8.21
C LYS A 38 19.12 -16.56 7.49
N SER A 39 18.25 -17.05 6.60
CA SER A 39 18.60 -18.21 5.79
C SER A 39 19.64 -17.81 4.74
N LYS A 40 20.72 -18.56 4.61
CA LYS A 40 21.65 -18.38 3.49
C LYS A 40 20.93 -18.73 2.19
N ILE A 41 20.73 -17.72 1.34
CA ILE A 41 20.16 -17.92 0.02
C ILE A 41 21.17 -18.68 -0.84
N VAL A 42 20.79 -19.87 -1.29
CA VAL A 42 21.55 -20.62 -2.30
C VAL A 42 20.89 -20.35 -3.65
N VAL A 43 21.49 -19.50 -4.47
CA VAL A 43 21.00 -19.21 -5.82
C VAL A 43 21.60 -20.24 -6.78
N THR A 44 20.81 -21.23 -7.21
CA THR A 44 21.16 -22.07 -8.36
C THR A 44 20.55 -21.44 -9.62
N ARG A 45 21.38 -21.03 -10.58
CA ARG A 45 20.91 -20.35 -11.80
C ARG A 45 20.85 -21.31 -12.99
N SER A 46 19.64 -21.72 -13.37
CA SER A 46 19.34 -22.21 -14.72
C SER A 46 17.91 -21.82 -15.13
N GLY A 47 17.73 -21.49 -16.42
CA GLY A 47 16.42 -21.19 -17.03
C GLY A 47 15.87 -19.78 -16.79
N TRP A 48 14.64 -19.57 -17.26
CA TRP A 48 13.84 -18.37 -16.99
C TRP A 48 13.31 -18.38 -15.56
N LYS A 49 13.19 -17.18 -14.96
CA LYS A 49 12.58 -17.00 -13.63
C LYS A 49 11.60 -15.84 -13.65
N THR A 50 10.50 -15.99 -12.93
CA THR A 50 9.54 -14.91 -12.72
C THR A 50 10.01 -14.02 -11.58
N VAL A 51 9.90 -12.70 -11.75
CA VAL A 51 10.09 -11.71 -10.69
C VAL A 51 8.80 -10.94 -10.56
N ARG A 52 8.15 -11.03 -9.39
CA ARG A 52 6.94 -10.28 -9.09
C ARG A 52 7.24 -9.05 -8.25
N ILE A 53 6.70 -7.90 -8.65
CA ILE A 53 6.73 -6.65 -7.87
C ILE A 53 5.31 -6.33 -7.44
N PHE A 54 5.08 -6.22 -6.13
CA PHE A 54 3.80 -5.79 -5.58
C PHE A 54 3.82 -4.29 -5.29
N VAL A 55 2.82 -3.56 -5.79
CA VAL A 55 2.66 -2.11 -5.57
C VAL A 55 1.52 -1.84 -4.60
N SER A 56 1.85 -1.44 -3.38
CA SER A 56 0.92 -1.07 -2.32
C SER A 56 0.78 0.45 -2.22
N SER A 57 -0.43 0.99 -2.41
CA SER A 57 -0.81 2.34 -1.97
C SER A 57 -2.30 2.54 -2.14
N THR A 58 -2.86 3.63 -1.61
CA THR A 58 -4.27 3.93 -1.88
C THR A 58 -4.49 4.37 -3.33
N PHE A 59 -5.72 4.21 -3.85
CA PHE A 59 -5.97 4.30 -5.29
C PHE A 59 -5.99 5.73 -5.85
N LYS A 60 -6.52 6.68 -5.08
CA LYS A 60 -6.87 8.02 -5.59
C LYS A 60 -5.70 8.99 -5.54
N ASP A 61 -4.95 8.96 -4.44
CA ASP A 61 -3.90 9.94 -4.13
C ASP A 61 -2.58 9.70 -4.87
N PHE A 62 -2.42 8.60 -5.61
CA PHE A 62 -1.21 8.24 -6.35
C PHE A 62 -1.49 7.88 -7.82
N HIS A 63 -2.52 8.47 -8.43
CA HIS A 63 -2.87 8.19 -9.82
C HIS A 63 -1.69 8.48 -10.77
N ALA A 64 -1.15 9.70 -10.70
CA ALA A 64 -0.07 10.14 -11.58
C ALA A 64 1.22 9.32 -11.39
N GLU A 65 1.65 9.06 -10.15
CA GLU A 65 2.85 8.26 -9.92
C GLU A 65 2.68 6.82 -10.42
N ARG A 66 1.49 6.23 -10.28
CA ARG A 66 1.21 4.91 -10.86
C ARG A 66 1.17 4.92 -12.38
N GLU A 67 0.65 5.97 -13.00
CA GLU A 67 0.71 6.12 -14.47
C GLU A 67 2.16 6.10 -14.96
N VAL A 68 3.06 6.82 -14.28
CA VAL A 68 4.50 6.80 -14.59
C VAL A 68 5.08 5.40 -14.38
N LEU A 69 4.69 4.68 -13.32
CA LEU A 69 5.12 3.29 -13.12
C LEU A 69 4.73 2.40 -14.30
N VAL A 70 3.48 2.49 -14.76
CA VAL A 70 2.95 1.63 -15.83
C VAL A 70 3.47 2.02 -17.22
N LYS A 71 3.55 3.32 -17.51
CA LYS A 71 3.89 3.83 -18.86
C LYS A 71 5.38 3.94 -19.11
N GLU A 72 6.19 4.11 -18.07
CA GLU A 72 7.63 4.37 -18.22
C GLU A 72 8.48 3.35 -17.45
N VAL A 73 8.28 3.23 -16.14
CA VAL A 73 9.20 2.47 -15.28
C VAL A 73 9.15 0.96 -15.52
N PHE A 74 7.97 0.35 -15.52
CA PHE A 74 7.83 -1.10 -15.73
C PHE A 74 8.20 -1.55 -17.14
N PRO A 75 7.87 -0.82 -18.23
CA PRO A 75 8.38 -1.13 -19.57
C PRO A 75 9.91 -1.19 -19.64
N ASP A 76 10.60 -0.21 -19.07
CA ASP A 76 12.08 -0.18 -19.04
C ASP A 76 12.66 -1.30 -18.18
N LEU A 77 12.06 -1.52 -17.01
CA LEU A 77 12.47 -2.59 -16.10
C LEU A 77 12.27 -3.98 -16.73
N ARG A 78 11.18 -4.18 -17.48
CA ARG A 78 10.92 -5.42 -18.20
C ARG A 78 11.99 -5.72 -19.23
N GLN A 79 12.38 -4.75 -20.05
CA GLN A 79 13.49 -4.90 -21.00
C GLN A 79 14.81 -5.23 -20.29
N TRP A 80 15.06 -4.63 -19.14
CA TRP A 80 16.23 -4.93 -18.33
C TRP A 80 16.20 -6.37 -17.76
N CYS A 81 15.04 -6.84 -17.33
CA CYS A 81 14.80 -8.19 -16.82
C CYS A 81 14.95 -9.26 -17.92
N GLU A 82 14.39 -9.03 -19.10
CA GLU A 82 14.42 -9.99 -20.22
C GLU A 82 15.84 -10.30 -20.68
N LYS A 83 16.71 -9.27 -20.74
CA LYS A 83 18.15 -9.43 -21.02
C LYS A 83 18.86 -10.38 -20.04
N ARG A 84 18.23 -10.68 -18.90
CA ARG A 84 18.73 -11.54 -17.81
C ARG A 84 17.93 -12.84 -17.66
N ARG A 85 17.03 -13.16 -18.60
CA ARG A 85 16.09 -14.30 -18.52
C ARG A 85 15.17 -14.22 -17.29
N LEU A 86 14.76 -13.00 -16.94
CA LEU A 86 13.76 -12.73 -15.92
C LEU A 86 12.47 -12.29 -16.60
N HIS A 87 11.35 -12.90 -16.24
CA HIS A 87 10.02 -12.47 -16.62
C HIS A 87 9.47 -11.57 -15.51
N LEU A 88 9.30 -10.28 -15.80
CA LEU A 88 8.75 -9.32 -14.85
C LEU A 88 7.22 -9.40 -14.85
N ILE A 89 6.63 -9.47 -13.66
CA ILE A 89 5.20 -9.31 -13.44
C ILE A 89 4.99 -8.20 -12.41
N GLU A 90 4.33 -7.14 -12.84
CA GLU A 90 3.83 -6.07 -11.97
C GLU A 90 2.45 -6.42 -11.41
N CYS A 91 2.34 -6.45 -10.09
CA CYS A 91 1.07 -6.63 -9.37
C CYS A 91 0.60 -5.24 -8.90
N ASP A 92 -0.09 -4.50 -9.79
CA ASP A 92 -0.79 -3.25 -9.48
C ASP A 92 -2.31 -3.44 -9.59
N LEU A 93 -2.99 -3.50 -8.46
CA LEU A 93 -4.40 -3.85 -8.36
C LEU A 93 -5.37 -2.70 -8.63
N ARG A 94 -4.90 -1.61 -9.25
CA ARG A 94 -5.69 -0.41 -9.57
C ARG A 94 -6.91 -0.68 -10.46
N TRP A 95 -6.89 -1.70 -11.30
CA TRP A 95 -7.89 -1.93 -12.35
C TRP A 95 -8.81 -3.14 -12.10
N GLY A 96 -8.67 -3.83 -10.97
CA GLY A 96 -8.93 -5.27 -10.94
C GLY A 96 -9.94 -5.81 -9.92
N VAL A 97 -10.78 -4.98 -9.28
CA VAL A 97 -11.84 -5.50 -8.41
C VAL A 97 -13.18 -5.35 -9.12
N PRO A 98 -13.80 -6.46 -9.59
CA PRO A 98 -15.15 -6.42 -10.14
C PRO A 98 -16.13 -5.74 -9.19
N LYS A 99 -17.08 -4.97 -9.71
CA LYS A 99 -18.04 -4.18 -8.89
C LYS A 99 -18.88 -5.06 -7.95
N ASP A 100 -19.09 -6.31 -8.32
CA ASP A 100 -19.92 -7.28 -7.57
C ASP A 100 -19.10 -8.15 -6.60
N THR A 101 -17.83 -7.83 -6.40
CA THR A 101 -16.96 -8.61 -5.50
C THR A 101 -17.28 -8.27 -4.05
N THR A 102 -17.40 -9.29 -3.21
CA THR A 102 -17.56 -9.08 -1.78
C THR A 102 -16.29 -8.46 -1.17
N THR A 103 -16.45 -7.83 -0.02
CA THR A 103 -15.34 -7.34 0.80
C THR A 103 -14.29 -8.43 1.06
N GLU A 104 -14.72 -9.63 1.47
CA GLU A 104 -13.79 -10.73 1.76
C GLU A 104 -13.01 -11.16 0.51
N GLU A 105 -13.69 -11.32 -0.63
CA GLU A 105 -13.04 -11.67 -1.90
C GLU A 105 -12.03 -10.61 -2.32
N THR A 106 -12.35 -9.33 -2.14
CA THR A 106 -11.42 -8.22 -2.42
C THR A 106 -10.16 -8.34 -1.58
N LEU A 107 -10.30 -8.55 -0.26
CA LEU A 107 -9.16 -8.72 0.65
C LEU A 107 -8.32 -9.95 0.28
N ARG A 108 -8.96 -11.07 -0.07
CA ARG A 108 -8.27 -12.30 -0.52
C ARG A 108 -7.50 -12.09 -1.81
N MET A 109 -8.07 -11.35 -2.76
CA MET A 109 -7.36 -11.03 -4.00
C MET A 109 -6.11 -10.20 -3.72
N CYS A 110 -6.23 -9.13 -2.92
CA CYS A 110 -5.09 -8.28 -2.60
C CYS A 110 -3.98 -9.03 -1.87
N LEU A 111 -4.31 -9.74 -0.79
CA LEU A 111 -3.32 -10.43 0.03
C LEU A 111 -2.78 -11.69 -0.65
N GLY A 112 -3.59 -12.37 -1.46
CA GLY A 112 -3.19 -13.52 -2.27
C GLY A 112 -2.20 -13.16 -3.39
N GLU A 113 -2.23 -11.94 -3.92
CA GLU A 113 -1.15 -11.47 -4.82
C GLU A 113 0.19 -11.37 -4.11
N ILE A 114 0.21 -10.93 -2.85
CA ILE A 114 1.44 -10.92 -2.04
C ILE A 114 1.92 -12.35 -1.78
N ASP A 115 1.01 -13.32 -1.55
CA ASP A 115 1.38 -14.73 -1.41
C ASP A 115 2.03 -15.27 -2.69
N ARG A 116 1.52 -14.91 -3.88
CA ARG A 116 2.15 -15.25 -5.15
C ARG A 116 3.56 -14.65 -5.27
N CYS A 117 3.78 -13.44 -4.76
CA CYS A 117 5.11 -12.85 -4.69
C CYS A 117 6.07 -13.66 -3.79
N TYR A 118 5.59 -14.30 -2.72
CA TYR A 118 6.39 -15.23 -1.89
C TYR A 118 6.64 -16.58 -2.56
N GLN A 119 5.78 -17.01 -3.49
CA GLN A 119 5.97 -18.26 -4.23
C GLN A 119 7.04 -18.12 -5.31
N ASP A 120 7.00 -17.02 -6.07
CA ASP A 120 7.91 -16.79 -7.19
C ASP A 120 9.25 -16.15 -6.75
N ASN A 121 9.23 -15.37 -5.65
CA ASN A 121 10.43 -14.76 -5.08
C ASN A 121 10.73 -15.36 -3.69
N ILE A 122 12.00 -15.37 -3.28
CA ILE A 122 12.37 -15.72 -1.89
C ILE A 122 11.69 -14.77 -0.89
N MET A 123 11.62 -13.49 -1.24
CA MET A 123 10.79 -12.48 -0.59
C MET A 123 10.24 -11.51 -1.64
N PRO A 124 9.02 -10.97 -1.46
CA PRO A 124 8.40 -10.05 -2.40
C PRO A 124 9.28 -8.85 -2.71
N PHE A 125 9.39 -8.46 -3.97
CA PHE A 125 9.77 -7.08 -4.28
C PHE A 125 8.57 -6.20 -3.98
N PHE A 126 8.64 -5.43 -2.89
CA PHE A 126 7.48 -4.73 -2.34
C PHE A 126 7.69 -3.22 -2.45
N LEU A 127 6.94 -2.56 -3.31
CA LEU A 127 6.93 -1.11 -3.43
C LEU A 127 5.70 -0.57 -2.70
N ASN A 128 5.92 0.30 -1.72
CA ASN A 128 4.83 1.03 -1.07
C ASN A 128 4.92 2.53 -1.34
N LEU A 129 3.80 3.14 -1.71
CA LEU A 129 3.62 4.58 -1.78
C LEU A 129 2.68 5.01 -0.65
N THR A 130 3.10 5.95 0.19
CA THR A 130 2.30 6.43 1.34
C THR A 130 2.22 7.95 1.34
N SER A 131 1.02 8.51 1.51
CA SER A 131 0.77 9.96 1.63
C SER A 131 -0.14 10.24 2.83
N GLU A 132 -1.13 11.12 2.69
CA GLU A 132 -2.08 11.53 3.74
C GLU A 132 -3.43 10.81 3.68
N ARG A 133 -3.49 9.73 2.88
CA ARG A 133 -4.62 8.82 2.80
C ARG A 133 -4.27 7.45 3.39
N CYS A 134 -4.98 7.05 4.43
CA CYS A 134 -4.95 5.75 5.11
C CYS A 134 -5.69 4.69 4.28
N GLY A 135 -6.73 5.12 3.56
CA GLY A 135 -7.55 4.26 2.73
C GLY A 135 -8.61 3.51 3.54
N TRP A 136 -9.01 2.35 3.02
CA TRP A 136 -10.12 1.60 3.59
C TRP A 136 -9.71 0.81 4.83
N ILE A 137 -10.47 0.99 5.91
CA ILE A 137 -10.40 0.20 7.15
C ILE A 137 -11.64 -0.71 7.18
N PRO A 138 -11.49 -2.02 6.91
CA PRO A 138 -12.57 -2.98 7.02
C PRO A 138 -13.20 -3.00 8.42
N ALA A 139 -14.53 -3.10 8.47
CA ALA A 139 -15.25 -3.33 9.71
C ALA A 139 -14.99 -4.75 10.24
N THR A 140 -15.40 -5.03 11.48
CA THR A 140 -15.20 -6.37 12.07
C THR A 140 -15.91 -7.47 11.28
N ASN A 141 -17.10 -7.17 10.77
CA ASN A 141 -17.92 -8.14 10.03
C ASN A 141 -17.49 -8.29 8.56
N ASP A 142 -16.61 -7.42 8.08
CA ASP A 142 -16.04 -7.47 6.74
C ASP A 142 -14.95 -8.56 6.62
N VAL A 143 -14.27 -8.87 7.73
CA VAL A 143 -13.16 -9.81 7.75
C VAL A 143 -13.63 -11.11 8.40
N SER A 144 -13.77 -12.16 7.59
CA SER A 144 -14.15 -13.48 8.11
C SER A 144 -13.09 -14.03 9.09
N PRO A 145 -13.48 -14.89 10.06
CA PRO A 145 -12.51 -15.50 10.98
C PRO A 145 -11.42 -16.31 10.28
N SER A 146 -11.74 -16.93 9.15
CA SER A 146 -10.76 -17.67 8.34
C SER A 146 -9.74 -16.74 7.71
N LEU A 147 -10.18 -15.65 7.07
CA LEU A 147 -9.30 -14.63 6.49
C LEU A 147 -8.42 -13.97 7.56
N ALA A 148 -9.02 -13.63 8.70
CA ALA A 148 -8.31 -13.01 9.81
C ALA A 148 -7.20 -13.92 10.35
N LYS A 149 -7.47 -15.23 10.46
CA LYS A 149 -6.47 -16.21 10.88
C LYS A 149 -5.36 -16.38 9.83
N GLU A 150 -5.73 -16.52 8.57
CA GLU A 150 -4.81 -16.77 7.45
C GLU A 150 -3.78 -15.64 7.30
N TYR A 151 -4.23 -14.39 7.30
CA TYR A 151 -3.36 -13.22 7.11
C TYR A 151 -2.94 -12.53 8.41
N ARG A 152 -3.25 -13.15 9.56
CA ARG A 152 -2.99 -12.60 10.90
C ARG A 152 -3.55 -11.17 11.03
N TRP A 153 -4.78 -10.96 10.58
CA TRP A 153 -5.41 -9.65 10.56
C TRP A 153 -5.57 -9.10 11.98
N ILE A 154 -5.23 -7.83 12.16
CA ILE A 154 -5.47 -7.10 13.41
C ILE A 154 -6.58 -6.08 13.13
N GLN A 155 -7.69 -6.21 13.87
CA GLN A 155 -8.84 -5.33 13.73
C GLN A 155 -8.44 -3.86 13.91
N GLY A 156 -8.93 -2.99 13.03
CA GLY A 156 -8.61 -1.56 13.01
C GLY A 156 -7.44 -1.18 12.11
N LEU A 157 -6.79 -2.14 11.46
CA LEU A 157 -5.84 -1.86 10.39
C LEU A 157 -6.54 -1.55 9.07
N SER A 158 -5.97 -0.65 8.28
CA SER A 158 -6.36 -0.46 6.88
C SER A 158 -5.83 -1.58 6.01
N VAL A 159 -6.40 -1.74 4.82
CA VAL A 159 -5.91 -2.71 3.82
C VAL A 159 -4.44 -2.45 3.49
N THR A 160 -4.06 -1.18 3.28
CA THR A 160 -2.67 -0.79 3.02
C THR A 160 -1.73 -1.17 4.16
N GLU A 161 -2.12 -0.93 5.43
CA GLU A 161 -1.32 -1.38 6.57
C GLU A 161 -1.15 -2.90 6.55
N MET A 162 -2.21 -3.65 6.25
CA MET A 162 -2.16 -5.11 6.18
C MET A 162 -1.29 -5.63 5.04
N GLU A 163 -1.30 -4.99 3.88
CA GLU A 163 -0.35 -5.25 2.79
C GLU A 163 1.09 -5.02 3.25
N ILE A 164 1.37 -3.89 3.91
CA ILE A 164 2.70 -3.56 4.46
C ILE A 164 3.15 -4.63 5.46
N LEU A 165 2.26 -5.04 6.39
CA LEU A 165 2.58 -6.05 7.39
C LEU A 165 2.88 -7.41 6.76
N HIS A 166 2.10 -7.81 5.75
CA HIS A 166 2.22 -9.11 5.10
C HIS A 166 3.40 -9.17 4.12
N GLY A 167 3.57 -8.14 3.31
CA GLY A 167 4.58 -8.07 2.25
C GLY A 167 5.97 -7.63 2.73
N ALA A 168 6.07 -6.89 3.83
CA ALA A 168 7.35 -6.30 4.24
C ALA A 168 7.65 -6.34 5.75
N TYR A 169 6.81 -5.70 6.56
CA TYR A 169 7.18 -5.28 7.92
C TYR A 169 7.41 -6.44 8.89
N ARG A 170 6.58 -7.49 8.88
CA ARG A 170 6.68 -8.60 9.83
C ARG A 170 7.95 -9.44 9.66
N ARG A 171 8.54 -9.45 8.47
CA ARG A 171 9.68 -10.31 8.09
C ARG A 171 10.96 -9.53 7.80
N ASP A 172 10.96 -8.23 8.06
CA ASP A 172 12.07 -7.32 7.72
C ASP A 172 12.53 -7.52 6.25
N ASN A 173 11.56 -7.52 5.33
CA ASN A 173 11.80 -7.86 3.93
C ASN A 173 12.85 -6.91 3.32
N PRO A 174 14.04 -7.39 2.92
CA PRO A 174 15.10 -6.54 2.36
C PRO A 174 14.81 -6.07 0.92
N ASN A 175 13.81 -6.65 0.25
CA ASN A 175 13.39 -6.29 -1.10
C ASN A 175 12.23 -5.27 -1.10
N SER A 176 11.99 -4.60 0.03
CA SER A 176 10.97 -3.57 0.15
C SER A 176 11.53 -2.16 -0.05
N LEU A 177 10.73 -1.30 -0.68
CA LEU A 177 10.97 0.13 -0.90
C LEU A 177 9.72 0.92 -0.49
N PHE A 178 9.89 1.86 0.43
CA PHE A 178 8.83 2.75 0.92
C PHE A 178 9.08 4.16 0.42
N MET A 179 8.17 4.68 -0.39
CA MET A 179 8.18 6.06 -0.90
C MET A 179 7.12 6.86 -0.16
N ILE A 180 7.55 7.75 0.72
CA ILE A 180 6.65 8.56 1.55
C ILE A 180 6.57 9.97 0.98
N ARG A 181 5.38 10.38 0.53
CA ARG A 181 5.10 11.75 0.10
C ARG A 181 5.02 12.66 1.32
N LYS A 182 5.71 13.80 1.29
CA LYS A 182 5.65 14.81 2.35
C LYS A 182 4.26 15.44 2.45
N SER A 183 3.84 15.77 3.67
CA SER A 183 2.51 16.32 3.95
C SER A 183 2.30 17.73 3.38
N ASP A 184 3.38 18.51 3.19
CA ASP A 184 3.33 19.84 2.59
C ASP A 184 2.80 19.84 1.14
N PHE A 185 2.88 18.70 0.45
CA PHE A 185 2.25 18.49 -0.85
C PHE A 185 0.75 18.84 -0.86
N LEU A 186 0.03 18.59 0.24
CA LEU A 186 -1.40 18.91 0.31
C LEU A 186 -1.69 20.39 0.06
N SER A 187 -0.77 21.29 0.39
CA SER A 187 -0.91 22.72 0.11
C SER A 187 -0.90 23.07 -1.39
N SER A 188 -0.45 22.12 -2.23
CA SER A 188 -0.44 22.25 -3.70
C SER A 188 -1.65 21.58 -4.38
N VAL A 189 -2.47 20.84 -3.63
CA VAL A 189 -3.65 20.16 -4.17
C VAL A 189 -4.80 21.17 -4.28
N PRO A 190 -5.42 21.34 -5.47
CA PRO A 190 -6.62 22.18 -5.59
C PRO A 190 -7.77 21.67 -4.72
N ALA A 191 -8.54 22.60 -4.14
CA ALA A 191 -9.60 22.27 -3.17
C ALA A 191 -10.64 21.26 -3.72
N GLU A 192 -10.92 21.30 -5.02
CA GLU A 192 -11.84 20.36 -5.67
C GLU A 192 -11.39 18.89 -5.64
N TYR A 193 -10.08 18.63 -5.51
CA TYR A 193 -9.50 17.29 -5.44
C TYR A 193 -9.09 16.87 -4.03
N GLU A 194 -9.21 17.73 -3.02
CA GLU A 194 -8.74 17.47 -1.66
C GLU A 194 -9.30 16.16 -1.07
N SER A 195 -10.57 15.86 -1.38
CA SER A 195 -11.25 14.62 -0.92
C SER A 195 -10.66 13.32 -1.48
N ASP A 196 -9.85 13.40 -2.55
CA ASP A 196 -9.13 12.24 -3.11
C ASP A 196 -7.82 11.97 -2.38
N PHE A 197 -7.29 12.94 -1.64
CA PHE A 197 -6.01 12.86 -0.91
C PHE A 197 -6.17 12.71 0.61
N LEU A 198 -7.35 12.99 1.15
CA LEU A 198 -7.64 12.91 2.58
C LEU A 198 -8.76 11.90 2.88
N ASP A 199 -8.66 11.24 4.03
CA ASP A 199 -9.76 10.43 4.54
C ASP A 199 -10.69 11.26 5.43
N PRO A 200 -12.02 11.11 5.28
CA PRO A 200 -12.98 11.76 6.18
C PRO A 200 -12.98 11.14 7.59
N ASN A 201 -12.34 9.98 7.77
CA ASN A 201 -12.28 9.31 9.06
C ASN A 201 -11.19 9.98 9.95
N PRO A 202 -11.57 10.57 11.09
CA PRO A 202 -10.63 11.32 11.94
C PRO A 202 -9.52 10.47 12.56
N ILE A 203 -9.63 9.13 12.60
CA ILE A 203 -8.52 8.28 13.06
C ILE A 203 -7.40 8.15 12.01
N ALA A 204 -7.68 8.43 10.73
CA ALA A 204 -6.77 8.15 9.62
C ALA A 204 -5.46 8.92 9.73
N CYS A 205 -5.51 10.21 10.10
CA CYS A 205 -4.30 11.03 10.26
C CYS A 205 -3.38 10.45 11.36
N HIS A 206 -3.96 10.01 12.48
CA HIS A 206 -3.22 9.39 13.57
C HIS A 206 -2.61 8.05 13.17
N LYS A 207 -3.31 7.25 12.37
CA LYS A 207 -2.78 5.98 11.83
C LYS A 207 -1.58 6.24 10.91
N LEU A 208 -1.68 7.21 10.01
CA LEU A 208 -0.62 7.55 9.08
C LEU A 208 0.61 8.15 9.77
N GLU A 209 0.40 9.05 10.74
CA GLU A 209 1.48 9.61 11.57
C GLU A 209 2.26 8.48 12.27
N TYR A 210 1.53 7.53 12.87
CA TYR A 210 2.14 6.39 13.56
C TYR A 210 2.83 5.43 12.58
N LEU A 211 2.17 5.03 11.49
CA LEU A 211 2.75 4.16 10.46
C LEU A 211 4.04 4.74 9.88
N LYS A 212 4.04 6.02 9.48
CA LYS A 212 5.24 6.71 8.95
C LYS A 212 6.38 6.67 9.96
N THR A 213 6.07 6.92 11.24
CA THR A 213 7.04 6.84 12.35
C THR A 213 7.64 5.44 12.47
N MET A 214 6.81 4.39 12.48
CA MET A 214 7.26 3.00 12.60
C MET A 214 8.10 2.56 11.41
N LEU A 215 7.68 2.91 10.19
CA LEU A 215 8.45 2.65 8.97
C LEU A 215 9.82 3.35 9.00
N GLN A 216 9.85 4.62 9.41
CA GLN A 216 11.10 5.38 9.52
C GLN A 216 12.04 4.79 10.57
N GLN A 217 11.55 4.49 11.77
CA GLN A 217 12.36 3.93 12.85
C GLN A 217 12.95 2.57 12.48
N ARG A 218 12.18 1.71 11.83
CA ARG A 218 12.59 0.34 11.53
C ARG A 218 13.42 0.21 10.26
N LEU A 219 13.03 0.89 9.18
CA LEU A 219 13.52 0.59 7.83
C LEU A 219 14.50 1.64 7.26
N VAL A 220 14.63 2.81 7.88
CA VAL A 220 15.66 3.79 7.47
C VAL A 220 17.06 3.22 7.66
N SER A 221 17.29 2.47 8.74
CA SER A 221 18.58 1.80 8.99
C SER A 221 18.94 0.78 7.89
N MET A 222 17.96 0.33 7.10
CA MET A 222 18.13 -0.63 6.00
C MET A 222 18.20 0.04 4.62
N GLY A 223 18.10 1.38 4.54
CA GLY A 223 18.13 2.13 3.27
C GLY A 223 16.87 1.97 2.41
N GLN A 224 15.77 1.51 3.01
CA GLN A 224 14.54 1.12 2.30
C GLN A 224 13.46 2.20 2.28
N VAL A 225 13.70 3.33 2.94
CA VAL A 225 12.77 4.46 3.02
C VAL A 225 13.32 5.62 2.23
N LEU A 226 12.57 6.04 1.21
CA LEU A 226 12.81 7.26 0.47
C LEU A 226 11.72 8.28 0.84
N VAL A 227 12.12 9.31 1.58
CA VAL A 227 11.31 10.51 1.75
C VAL A 227 11.71 11.46 0.62
N LYS A 228 10.93 11.51 -0.45
CA LYS A 228 11.20 12.48 -1.53
C LYS A 228 10.73 13.86 -1.08
N GLU A 229 11.56 14.87 -1.30
CA GLU A 229 11.10 16.25 -1.40
C GLU A 229 10.01 16.35 -2.45
N SER A 230 9.01 17.22 -2.25
CA SER A 230 8.22 17.70 -3.39
C SER A 230 9.24 18.07 -4.45
N MET A 231 9.15 17.52 -5.67
CA MET A 231 9.95 18.03 -6.78
C MET A 231 9.83 19.55 -6.71
N GLU A 232 10.97 20.23 -6.43
CA GLU A 232 11.00 21.69 -6.48
C GLU A 232 10.29 22.10 -7.78
N ARG A 233 9.63 23.26 -7.76
CA ARG A 233 8.96 23.89 -8.90
C ARG A 233 9.91 24.21 -10.08
N ARG A 234 10.92 23.39 -10.35
CA ARG A 234 11.72 23.39 -11.56
C ARG A 234 10.88 22.76 -12.66
N SER A 235 10.13 23.65 -13.30
CA SER A 235 9.50 23.47 -14.60
C SER A 235 8.86 22.10 -14.79
N TRP A 236 7.62 21.96 -14.32
CA TRP A 236 6.66 21.17 -15.08
C TRP A 236 6.59 21.81 -16.47
N GLY A 237 7.46 21.40 -17.38
CA GLY A 237 7.40 21.71 -18.82
C GLY A 237 6.22 21.00 -19.48
N LEU A 238 5.13 20.89 -18.73
CA LEU A 238 3.88 20.28 -19.09
C LEU A 238 2.88 21.40 -19.33
N GLU A 239 2.17 21.32 -20.45
CA GLU A 239 1.13 22.31 -20.78
C GLU A 239 -0.01 22.22 -19.77
N GLU A 240 -0.80 23.29 -19.66
CA GLU A 240 -1.85 23.43 -18.64
C GLU A 240 -2.89 22.28 -18.67
N SER A 241 -3.05 21.64 -19.83
CA SER A 241 -3.86 20.42 -20.02
C SER A 241 -3.32 19.19 -19.28
N GLU A 242 -2.00 19.01 -19.22
CA GLU A 242 -1.36 17.84 -18.58
C GLU A 242 -1.35 17.95 -17.05
N ARG A 243 -1.52 19.16 -16.50
CA ARG A 243 -1.70 19.38 -15.04
C ARG A 243 -3.09 18.98 -14.57
N MET A 244 -4.11 19.12 -15.42
CA MET A 244 -5.45 18.61 -15.12
C MET A 244 -5.46 17.08 -15.16
N ASP A 245 -4.69 16.46 -16.05
CA ASP A 245 -4.56 14.99 -16.16
C ASP A 245 -3.99 14.30 -14.90
N ILE A 246 -3.26 15.01 -14.03
CA ILE A 246 -2.82 14.50 -12.72
C ILE A 246 -4.00 14.20 -11.80
N PHE A 247 -5.08 14.97 -11.95
CA PHE A 247 -6.25 14.95 -11.07
C PHE A 247 -7.50 14.38 -11.74
N THR A 248 -7.53 14.26 -13.07
CA THR A 248 -8.65 13.66 -13.80
C THR A 248 -8.36 12.20 -14.16
N PRO A 249 -9.20 11.24 -13.72
CA PRO A 249 -9.10 9.86 -14.21
C PRO A 249 -9.30 9.84 -15.73
N THR A 250 -8.31 9.36 -16.47
CA THR A 250 -8.51 9.09 -17.90
C THR A 250 -9.54 7.97 -18.02
N SER A 251 -10.71 8.29 -18.58
CA SER A 251 -11.73 7.30 -18.90
C SER A 251 -11.18 6.37 -19.97
N ALA A 252 -10.70 5.19 -19.57
CA ALA A 252 -10.44 4.11 -20.51
C ALA A 252 -11.78 3.64 -21.06
N SER A 253 -12.14 4.12 -22.26
CA SER A 253 -13.15 3.48 -23.10
C SER A 253 -12.69 2.05 -23.37
N HIS A 254 -13.44 1.07 -22.86
CA HIS A 254 -13.29 -0.31 -23.31
C HIS A 254 -13.64 -0.41 -24.80
N PRO A 255 -12.87 -1.14 -25.61
CA PRO A 255 -13.35 -1.62 -26.90
C PRO A 255 -14.52 -2.60 -26.74
#